data_AF-A0A174S1G5-F1
#
_entry.id   AF-A0A174S1G5-F1
#
_cell.length_a   1.000
_cell.length_b   1.000
_cell.length_c   1.000
_cell.angle_alpha   90.00
_cell.angle_beta   90.00
_cell.angle_gamma   90.00
#
_symmetry.space_group_name_H-M   'P 1'
#
loop_
_entity.id
_entity.type
_entity.pdbx_description
1 polymer ?
#
loop_
_entity_poly.entity_id
_entity_poly.type
_entity_poly.pdbx_seq_one_letter_code
_entity_poly.pdbx_strand_id
1 'polypeptide(L)'
;MNMKTENKRQQGANPVIGTLIYRERSYSAREVQSNDGNYTVSVESLGLELTDGIRSLDPAAFELDESIAYYCTEEEIRTLTDEELDEMIYG
;
A
#
# COMPACT_ATOMS: atom_id res chain seq x y z
N MET A 1 12.81 21.60 30.18
CA MET A 1 12.14 22.00 28.93
C MET A 1 11.44 20.77 28.41
N ASN A 2 10.12 20.85 28.25
CA ASN A 2 9.25 19.70 28.02
C ASN A 2 9.20 19.39 26.52
N MET A 3 9.80 18.28 26.08
CA MET A 3 9.46 17.69 24.78
C MET A 3 8.27 16.75 25.00
N LYS A 4 7.07 17.32 24.91
CA LYS A 4 5.87 16.54 24.62
C LYS A 4 5.90 16.25 23.13
N THR A 5 6.47 15.12 22.74
CA THR A 5 6.16 14.55 21.43
C THR A 5 4.85 13.78 21.62
N GLU A 6 3.73 14.46 21.41
CA GLU A 6 2.44 13.79 21.24
C GLU A 6 2.53 12.95 19.97
N ASN A 7 2.95 11.69 20.12
CA ASN A 7 2.67 10.66 19.13
C ASN A 7 1.15 10.46 19.14
N LYS A 8 0.46 11.25 18.32
CA LYS A 8 -0.93 11.00 17.97
C LYS A 8 -0.96 9.69 17.20
N ARG A 9 -1.07 8.58 17.92
CA ARG A 9 -1.66 7.34 17.40
C ARG A 9 -3.00 7.76 16.80
N GLN A 10 -3.08 7.87 15.48
CA GLN A 10 -4.36 8.14 14.80
C GLN A 10 -5.16 6.84 14.83
N GLN A 11 -5.74 6.60 16.01
CA GLN A 11 -6.72 5.57 16.24
C GLN A 11 -8.04 6.05 15.60
N GLY A 12 -8.42 5.43 14.47
CA GLY A 12 -9.80 5.49 13.94
C GLY A 12 -10.08 6.45 12.78
N ALA A 13 -9.09 6.82 11.95
CA ALA A 13 -9.39 7.42 10.66
C ALA A 13 -9.74 6.31 9.65
N ASN A 14 -10.83 6.45 8.89
CA ASN A 14 -11.06 5.59 7.73
C ASN A 14 -9.83 5.65 6.82
N PRO A 15 -9.30 4.51 6.35
CA PRO A 15 -8.14 4.50 5.48
C PRO A 15 -8.42 5.33 4.23
N VAL A 16 -7.47 6.19 3.86
CA VAL A 16 -7.55 6.98 2.64
C VAL A 16 -7.15 6.07 1.47
N ILE A 17 -8.15 5.67 0.69
CA ILE A 17 -7.93 4.83 -0.49
C ILE A 17 -7.61 5.73 -1.69
N GLY A 18 -6.39 5.61 -2.18
CA GLY A 18 -5.90 6.17 -3.44
C GLY A 18 -6.13 5.22 -4.61
N THR A 19 -5.49 5.54 -5.74
CA THR A 19 -5.61 4.76 -6.97
C THR A 19 -4.28 4.72 -7.71
N LEU A 20 -3.89 3.53 -8.14
CA LEU A 20 -2.82 3.32 -9.12
C LEU A 20 -3.43 2.97 -10.48
N ILE A 21 -2.80 3.46 -11.55
CA ILE A 21 -3.23 3.20 -12.92
C ILE A 21 -2.19 2.33 -13.61
N TYR A 22 -2.65 1.22 -14.19
CA TYR A 22 -1.82 0.36 -15.03
C TYR A 22 -2.64 -0.13 -16.23
N ARG A 23 -2.10 -0.01 -17.45
CA ARG A 23 -2.79 -0.36 -18.72
C ARG A 23 -4.23 0.14 -18.80
N GLU A 24 -4.42 1.44 -18.51
CA GLU A 24 -5.72 2.13 -18.54
C GLU A 24 -6.76 1.59 -17.54
N ARG A 25 -6.33 0.76 -16.57
CA ARG A 25 -7.16 0.25 -15.48
C ARG A 25 -6.77 0.88 -14.14
N SER A 26 -7.76 1.09 -13.30
CA SER A 26 -7.62 1.68 -11.96
C SER A 26 -7.67 0.61 -10.89
N TYR A 27 -6.75 0.69 -9.94
CA TYR A 27 -6.62 -0.25 -8.83
C TYR A 27 -6.56 0.49 -7.50
N SER A 28 -7.23 -0.03 -6.49
CA SER A 28 -7.18 0.52 -5.14
C SER A 28 -5.76 0.45 -4.59
N ALA A 29 -5.27 1.56 -4.05
CA ALA A 29 -3.97 1.64 -3.41
C ALA A 29 -4.05 2.47 -2.12
N ARG A 30 -3.12 2.28 -1.21
CA ARG A 30 -3.06 3.03 0.05
C ARG A 30 -1.62 3.30 0.45
N GLU A 31 -1.36 4.51 0.90
CA GLU A 31 -0.12 4.83 1.62
C GLU A 31 -0.31 4.47 3.10
N VAL A 32 0.54 3.58 3.60
CA VAL A 32 0.53 3.07 4.97
C VAL A 32 1.59 3.80 5.77
N GLN A 33 1.21 4.37 6.91
CA GLN A 33 2.15 5.00 7.83
C GLN A 33 2.80 3.96 8.75
N SER A 34 4.12 3.80 8.64
CA SER A 34 4.92 2.97 9.54
C SER A 34 6.00 3.79 10.24
N ASN A 35 6.60 3.23 11.29
CA ASN A 35 7.64 3.87 12.07
C ASN A 35 8.92 4.11 11.26
N ASP A 36 9.21 3.24 10.29
CA ASP A 36 10.43 3.29 9.46
C ASP A 36 10.26 4.07 8.14
N GLY A 37 9.05 4.58 7.90
CA GLY A 37 8.71 5.33 6.70
C GLY A 37 7.40 4.84 6.08
N ASN A 38 6.76 5.71 5.30
CA ASN A 38 5.53 5.36 4.62
C ASN A 38 5.83 4.45 3.42
N TYR A 39 4.92 3.52 3.14
CA TYR A 39 5.01 2.66 1.97
C TYR A 39 3.66 2.48 1.30
N THR A 40 3.67 2.06 0.03
CA THR A 40 2.45 1.84 -0.73
C THR A 40 2.05 0.37 -0.69
N VAL A 41 0.78 0.11 -0.43
CA VAL A 41 0.14 -1.19 -0.68
C VAL A 41 -0.90 -1.05 -1.78
N SER A 42 -1.15 -2.13 -2.50
CA SER A 42 -2.17 -2.19 -3.55
C SER A 42 -2.96 -3.50 -3.47
N VAL A 43 -3.93 -3.68 -4.36
CA VAL A 43 -4.73 -4.90 -4.42
C VAL A 43 -4.06 -6.03 -5.20
N GLU A 44 -4.29 -7.28 -4.81
CA GLU A 44 -3.79 -8.49 -5.50
C GLU A 44 -4.11 -8.51 -7.00
N SER A 45 -5.26 -7.95 -7.40
CA SER A 45 -5.65 -7.85 -8.82
C SER A 45 -4.68 -7.01 -9.65
N LEU A 46 -4.03 -6.00 -9.05
CA LEU A 46 -2.94 -5.27 -9.69
C LEU A 46 -1.69 -6.15 -9.78
N GLY A 47 -1.31 -6.83 -8.70
CA GLY A 47 -0.12 -7.69 -8.66
C GLY A 47 -0.12 -8.77 -9.75
N LEU A 48 -1.28 -9.35 -10.05
CA LEU A 48 -1.44 -10.31 -11.15
C LEU A 48 -1.15 -9.69 -12.52
N GLU A 49 -1.65 -8.48 -12.77
CA GLU A 49 -1.48 -7.75 -14.03
C GLU A 49 -0.04 -7.25 -14.19
N LEU A 50 0.59 -6.81 -13.09
CA LEU A 50 2.00 -6.44 -13.07
C LEU A 50 2.89 -7.66 -13.33
N THR A 51 2.55 -8.83 -12.78
CA THR A 51 3.27 -10.08 -13.07
C THR A 51 3.22 -10.42 -14.57
N ASP A 52 2.07 -10.26 -15.23
CA ASP A 52 1.95 -10.43 -16.69
C ASP A 52 2.76 -9.39 -17.47
N GLY A 53 2.72 -8.13 -17.01
CA GLY A 53 3.53 -7.04 -17.53
C GLY A 53 5.03 -7.34 -17.49
N ILE A 54 5.53 -7.74 -16.32
CA ILE A 54 6.92 -8.10 -16.08
C ILE A 54 7.35 -9.27 -16.98
N ARG A 55 6.51 -10.30 -17.12
CA ARG A 55 6.77 -11.42 -18.05
C ARG A 55 6.86 -10.96 -19.50
N SER A 56 6.14 -9.91 -19.85
CA SER A 56 6.17 -9.26 -21.16
C SER A 56 7.27 -8.19 -21.29
N LEU A 57 8.12 -8.03 -20.27
CA LEU A 57 9.17 -7.01 -20.18
C LEU A 57 8.64 -5.56 -20.23
N ASP A 58 7.45 -5.32 -19.69
CA ASP A 58 6.83 -3.99 -19.62
C ASP A 58 7.50 -3.13 -18.54
N PRO A 59 8.21 -2.04 -18.89
CA PRO A 59 8.95 -1.22 -17.92
C PRO A 59 8.05 -0.60 -16.85
N ALA A 60 6.82 -0.21 -17.21
CA ALA A 60 5.89 0.37 -16.25
C ALA A 60 5.45 -0.65 -15.19
N ALA A 61 5.43 -1.94 -15.55
CA ALA A 61 5.10 -2.99 -14.61
C ALA A 61 6.20 -3.18 -13.56
N PHE A 62 7.48 -3.13 -13.98
CA PHE A 62 8.62 -3.17 -13.05
C PHE A 62 8.62 -1.98 -12.10
N GLU A 63 8.47 -0.76 -12.62
CA GLU A 63 8.47 0.45 -11.80
C GLU A 63 7.34 0.44 -10.75
N LEU A 64 6.15 -0.01 -11.12
CA LEU A 64 5.03 -0.12 -10.18
C LEU A 64 5.26 -1.23 -9.15
N ASP A 65 5.69 -2.41 -9.56
CA ASP A 65 5.94 -3.53 -8.65
C ASP A 65 7.03 -3.21 -7.62
N GLU A 66 8.11 -2.55 -8.03
CA GLU A 66 9.16 -2.08 -7.11
C GLU A 66 8.68 -1.01 -6.11
N SER A 67 7.65 -0.23 -6.48
CA SER A 67 7.10 0.83 -5.61
C SER A 67 6.06 0.34 -4.59
N ILE A 68 5.55 -0.88 -4.79
CA ILE A 68 4.50 -1.48 -3.96
C ILE A 68 5.16 -2.46 -2.98
N ALA A 69 4.97 -2.23 -1.68
CA ALA A 69 5.54 -3.08 -0.65
C ALA A 69 4.76 -4.39 -0.47
N TYR A 70 3.44 -4.36 -0.68
CA TYR A 70 2.57 -5.52 -0.47
C TYR A 70 1.26 -5.45 -1.26
N TYR A 71 0.70 -6.62 -1.58
CA TYR A 71 -0.58 -6.77 -2.25
C TYR A 71 -1.64 -7.35 -1.30
N CYS A 72 -2.64 -6.54 -0.96
CA CYS A 72 -3.76 -6.87 -0.09
C CYS A 72 -4.98 -7.36 -0.88
N THR A 73 -5.89 -8.04 -0.21
CA THR A 73 -7.27 -8.20 -0.71
C THR A 73 -8.01 -6.85 -0.72
N GLU A 74 -9.10 -6.76 -1.49
CA GLU A 74 -9.98 -5.58 -1.51
C GLU A 74 -10.62 -5.29 -0.14
N GLU A 75 -10.79 -6.30 0.71
CA GLU A 75 -11.30 -6.12 2.06
C GLU A 75 -10.21 -5.52 2.96
N GLU A 76 -9.04 -6.16 3.02
CA GLU A 76 -7.92 -5.75 3.87
C GLU A 76 -7.48 -4.31 3.62
N ILE A 77 -7.37 -3.90 2.35
CA ILE A 77 -6.93 -2.53 2.02
C ILE A 77 -7.91 -1.46 2.54
N ARG A 78 -9.19 -1.83 2.72
CA ARG A 78 -10.27 -0.93 3.16
C ARG A 78 -10.58 -1.01 4.65
N THR A 79 -10.32 -2.15 5.28
CA THR A 79 -10.76 -2.42 6.66
C THR A 79 -9.62 -2.38 7.66
N LEU A 80 -8.42 -2.82 7.26
CA LEU A 80 -7.28 -2.85 8.17
C LEU A 80 -6.71 -1.46 8.39
N THR A 81 -6.32 -1.18 9.62
CA THR A 81 -5.53 0.00 9.99
C THR A 81 -4.11 -0.08 9.45
N ASP A 82 -3.37 1.02 9.53
CA ASP A 82 -1.97 1.03 9.13
C ASP A 82 -1.10 0.15 10.04
N GLU A 83 -1.39 0.11 11.35
CA GLU A 83 -0.71 -0.76 12.31
C GLU A 83 -0.95 -2.24 12.01
N GLU A 84 -2.18 -2.63 11.68
CA GLU A 84 -2.50 -4.01 11.29
C GLU A 84 -1.82 -4.43 9.99
N LEU A 85 -1.73 -3.54 9.00
CA LEU A 85 -0.98 -3.83 7.76
C LEU A 85 0.53 -3.89 7.99
N ASP A 86 1.09 -3.02 8.82
CA ASP A 86 2.51 -3.03 9.18
C ASP A 86 2.88 -4.33 9.91
N GLU A 87 2.05 -4.76 10.87
CA GLU A 87 2.23 -6.02 11.58
C GLU A 87 2.08 -7.23 10.63
N MET A 88 1.18 -7.19 9.66
CA MET A 88 1.06 -8.27 8.67
C MET A 88 2.29 -8.40 7.75
N ILE A 89 2.93 -7.28 7.41
CA ILE A 89 4.05 -7.25 6.45
C ILE A 89 5.40 -7.47 7.15
N TYR A 90 5.59 -6.91 8.34
CA TYR A 90 6.88 -6.87 9.06
C TYR A 90 6.86 -7.44 10.49
N GLY A 91 5.70 -7.86 11.00
CA GLY A 91 5.52 -8.44 12.34
C GLY A 91 6.00 -9.88 12.50
#